data_AF-A0A6G9SFX2-F1
#
_entry.id   AF-A0A6G9SFX2-F1
#
_cell.length_a   1.000
_cell.length_b   1.000
_cell.length_c   1.000
_cell.angle_alpha   90.00
_cell.angle_beta   90.00
_cell.angle_gamma   90.00
#
_symmetry.space_group_name_H-M   'P 1'
#
loop_
_entity.id
_entity.type
_entity.pdbx_description
1 polymer ?
#
loop_
_entity_poly.entity_id
_entity_poly.type
_entity_poly.pdbx_seq_one_letter_code
_entity_poly.pdbx_strand_id
1 'polypeptide(L)'
;MATINDNYLKLKAGYLFPEIARRVNAFADANPDAKIIRLGIGDVTEPLPEACRTAMIKAVEEMGDRSTFKGYGPEQGYAWLREKIAAQDFQARGADIDASEIFISDGSKCDTGNILEIFGHDNAIAVTDPVYPVYVDTNVMAGNTGNANDKGEFAGLVYLPITAENNFTAEIPSQKVDLIYLCFPNNPTGATASKAHLKAWVDYAKANGSIIFFDAAYEAYITDPEIPHSIYEIEGARDVAIEFRSFSKNAGFTGTRCALTVVPKTLTAKAADGSDVELWKLWNRRQSTKFNGVSYIVQRGAEAVYSPQGQAQIKALVSFYLENAKIIREKLTAAGLAVYGGVNAPYVWVKTPNGLSSWEFFDKLLQTVNVVGTPGSGFGAAGEGYFRISAFNSRENVEEAMQRITTRLSL
;
A
#
# COMPACT_ATOMS: atom_id res chain seq x y z
N MET A 1 -37.34 10.10 -8.94
CA MET A 1 -36.21 10.49 -8.07
C MET A 1 -34.93 9.93 -8.70
N ALA A 2 -33.77 10.56 -8.50
CA ALA A 2 -32.50 9.93 -8.89
C ALA A 2 -32.24 8.71 -7.99
N THR A 3 -31.73 7.62 -8.56
CA THR A 3 -31.30 6.43 -7.80
C THR A 3 -29.83 6.54 -7.44
N ILE A 4 -29.44 5.96 -6.30
CA ILE A 4 -28.03 5.91 -5.87
C ILE A 4 -27.31 4.68 -6.46
N ASN A 5 -26.00 4.56 -6.21
CA ASN A 5 -25.27 3.31 -6.43
C ASN A 5 -25.46 2.39 -5.22
N ASP A 6 -26.37 1.42 -5.33
CA ASP A 6 -26.72 0.49 -4.24
C ASP A 6 -25.54 -0.37 -3.76
N ASN A 7 -24.47 -0.47 -4.54
CA ASN A 7 -23.27 -1.17 -4.10
C ASN A 7 -22.63 -0.56 -2.85
N TYR A 8 -22.77 0.75 -2.64
CA TYR A 8 -22.31 1.42 -1.41
C TYR A 8 -23.04 0.91 -0.15
N LEU A 9 -24.27 0.41 -0.29
CA LEU A 9 -25.06 -0.12 0.83
C LEU A 9 -24.56 -1.49 1.31
N LYS A 10 -23.72 -2.18 0.52
CA LYS A 10 -23.10 -3.46 0.92
C LYS A 10 -22.00 -3.26 1.98
N LEU A 11 -21.42 -2.06 2.06
CA LEU A 11 -20.38 -1.70 3.03
C LEU A 11 -21.02 -1.48 4.40
N LYS A 12 -21.05 -2.52 5.24
CA LYS A 12 -21.73 -2.51 6.55
C LYS A 12 -21.04 -1.63 7.60
N ALA A 13 -19.76 -1.31 7.43
CA ALA A 13 -18.99 -0.43 8.30
C ALA A 13 -18.32 0.69 7.49
N GLY A 14 -18.08 1.82 8.14
CA GLY A 14 -17.20 2.85 7.56
C GLY A 14 -15.79 2.31 7.34
N TYR A 15 -15.06 2.91 6.40
CA TYR A 15 -13.67 2.54 6.11
C TYR A 15 -12.83 2.47 7.40
N LEU A 16 -11.95 1.47 7.49
CA LEU A 16 -11.19 1.11 8.71
C LEU A 16 -10.59 2.30 9.47
N PHE A 17 -9.87 3.17 8.75
CA PHE A 17 -9.15 4.28 9.38
C PHE A 17 -10.07 5.38 9.93
N PRO A 18 -11.14 5.81 9.22
CA PRO A 18 -12.19 6.63 9.80
C PRO A 18 -12.82 6.07 11.08
N GLU A 19 -13.09 4.77 11.16
CA GLU A 19 -13.67 4.17 12.39
C GLU A 19 -12.68 4.20 13.56
N ILE A 20 -11.40 3.91 13.32
CA ILE A 20 -10.33 4.10 14.33
C ILE A 20 -10.27 5.56 14.78
N ALA A 21 -10.28 6.52 13.85
CA ALA A 21 -10.25 7.93 14.18
C ALA A 21 -11.44 8.35 15.05
N ARG A 22 -12.65 7.86 14.74
CA ARG A 22 -13.86 8.10 15.53
C ARG A 22 -13.71 7.63 16.98
N ARG A 23 -13.23 6.39 17.20
CA ARG A 23 -13.03 5.85 18.55
C ARG A 23 -11.93 6.56 19.32
N VAL A 24 -10.83 6.91 18.66
CA VAL A 24 -9.73 7.67 19.27
C VAL A 24 -10.17 9.06 19.67
N ASN A 25 -10.96 9.75 18.84
CA ASN A 25 -11.49 11.08 19.16
C ASN A 25 -12.44 11.02 20.35
N ALA A 26 -13.39 10.07 20.36
CA ALA A 26 -14.28 9.88 21.50
C ALA A 26 -13.52 9.59 22.81
N PHE A 27 -12.44 8.79 22.74
CA PHE A 27 -11.57 8.54 23.89
C PHE A 27 -10.81 9.78 24.33
N ALA A 28 -10.25 10.57 23.40
CA ALA A 28 -9.54 11.80 23.68
C ALA A 28 -10.45 12.86 24.32
N ASP A 29 -11.67 13.00 23.82
CA ASP A 29 -12.67 13.94 24.36
C ASP A 29 -13.07 13.57 25.80
N ALA A 30 -13.19 12.27 26.08
CA ALA A 30 -13.50 11.77 27.42
C ALA A 30 -12.28 11.78 28.38
N ASN A 31 -11.06 11.83 27.85
CA ASN A 31 -9.81 11.76 28.62
C ASN A 31 -8.82 12.83 28.13
N PRO A 32 -9.07 14.12 28.40
CA PRO A 32 -8.27 15.23 27.84
C PRO A 32 -6.79 15.21 28.26
N ASP A 33 -6.47 14.59 29.40
CA ASP A 33 -5.09 14.45 29.90
C ASP A 33 -4.37 13.20 29.37
N ALA A 34 -5.06 12.33 28.63
CA ALA A 34 -4.49 11.10 28.10
C ALA A 34 -3.43 11.41 27.04
N LYS A 35 -2.20 10.95 27.28
CA LYS A 35 -1.08 11.10 26.34
C LYS A 35 -1.13 10.03 25.25
N ILE A 36 -2.06 10.18 24.31
CA ILE A 36 -2.30 9.19 23.25
C ILE A 36 -1.14 9.13 22.26
N ILE A 37 -0.53 7.95 22.12
CA ILE A 37 0.49 7.66 21.10
C ILE A 37 -0.15 6.92 19.94
N ARG A 38 0.01 7.46 18.72
CA ARG A 38 -0.63 6.95 17.50
C ARG A 38 0.35 6.11 16.66
N LEU A 39 0.25 4.79 16.76
CA LEU A 39 0.95 3.80 15.95
C LEU A 39 -0.02 3.05 15.00
N GLY A 40 -1.11 3.72 14.59
CA GLY A 40 -2.20 3.17 13.78
C GLY A 40 -1.98 3.31 12.27
N ILE A 41 -2.56 4.36 11.67
CA ILE A 41 -2.72 4.60 10.21
C ILE A 41 -1.43 4.32 9.40
N GLY A 42 -0.28 4.62 9.98
CA GLY A 42 1.01 4.52 9.31
C GLY A 42 1.32 5.76 8.47
N ASP A 43 0.99 6.93 9.01
CA ASP A 43 1.43 8.22 8.49
C ASP A 43 2.86 8.49 8.94
N VAL A 44 3.73 8.96 8.03
CA VAL A 44 5.12 9.26 8.37
C VAL A 44 5.17 10.47 9.32
N THR A 45 6.14 10.50 10.22
CA THR A 45 6.25 11.56 11.23
C THR A 45 7.50 12.41 11.08
N GLU A 46 8.56 11.87 10.50
CA GLU A 46 9.77 12.62 10.21
C GLU A 46 9.56 13.59 9.03
N PRO A 47 10.21 14.77 9.05
CA PRO A 47 10.08 15.75 7.98
C PRO A 47 10.50 15.22 6.61
N LEU A 48 9.95 15.83 5.56
CA LEU A 48 10.38 15.56 4.17
C LEU A 48 11.90 15.75 4.02
N PRO A 49 12.60 14.89 3.26
CA PRO A 49 14.02 15.07 2.95
C PRO A 49 14.34 16.48 2.44
N GLU A 50 15.45 17.05 2.89
CA GLU A 50 15.83 18.43 2.54
C GLU A 50 15.94 18.63 1.03
N ALA A 51 16.51 17.67 0.29
CA ALA A 51 16.61 17.74 -1.16
C ALA A 51 15.23 17.90 -1.83
N CYS A 52 14.23 17.16 -1.33
CA CYS A 52 12.86 17.26 -1.81
C CYS A 52 12.24 18.62 -1.50
N ARG A 53 12.41 19.13 -0.27
CA ARG A 53 11.88 20.44 0.13
C ARG A 53 12.50 21.58 -0.69
N THR A 54 13.82 21.57 -0.86
CA THR A 54 14.54 22.57 -1.66
C THR A 54 14.07 22.59 -3.11
N ALA A 55 13.87 21.41 -3.71
CA ALA A 55 13.33 21.31 -5.07
C ALA A 55 11.89 21.83 -5.18
N MET A 56 11.04 21.53 -4.19
CA MET A 56 9.67 22.05 -4.15
C MET A 56 9.63 23.58 -3.98
N ILE A 57 10.46 24.15 -3.09
CA ILE A 57 10.55 25.61 -2.89
C ILE A 57 10.96 26.30 -4.18
N LYS A 58 12.01 25.80 -4.84
CA LYS A 58 12.43 26.32 -6.14
C LYS A 58 11.31 26.23 -7.19
N ALA A 59 10.58 25.12 -7.22
CA ALA A 59 9.46 24.97 -8.15
C ALA A 59 8.32 25.97 -7.86
N VAL A 60 8.08 26.33 -6.59
CA VAL A 60 7.14 27.40 -6.23
C VAL A 60 7.63 28.76 -6.75
N GLU A 61 8.92 29.06 -6.62
CA GLU A 61 9.51 30.29 -7.16
C GLU A 61 9.39 30.35 -8.69
N GLU A 62 9.64 29.24 -9.39
CA GLU A 62 9.44 29.11 -10.85
C GLU A 62 7.96 29.33 -11.24
N MET A 63 7.02 28.94 -10.40
CA MET A 63 5.59 29.20 -10.64
C MET A 63 5.20 30.67 -10.42
N GLY A 64 6.04 31.47 -9.76
CA GLY A 64 5.82 32.91 -9.55
C GLY A 64 6.26 33.78 -10.72
N ASP A 65 7.09 33.28 -11.64
CA ASP A 65 7.60 34.01 -12.79
C ASP A 65 6.86 33.60 -14.08
N ARG A 66 6.32 34.60 -14.79
CA ARG A 66 5.60 34.41 -16.06
C ARG A 66 6.40 33.63 -17.10
N SER A 67 7.73 33.75 -17.12
CA SER A 67 8.60 33.08 -18.08
C SER A 67 8.85 31.60 -17.78
N THR A 68 8.68 31.18 -16.51
CA THR A 68 8.95 29.81 -16.06
C THR A 68 7.72 29.07 -15.56
N PHE A 69 6.59 29.77 -15.39
CA PHE A 69 5.29 29.23 -14.99
C PHE A 69 4.88 27.98 -15.79
N LYS A 70 4.34 26.99 -15.08
CA LYS A 70 3.81 25.74 -15.65
C LYS A 70 2.30 25.69 -15.45
N GLY A 71 1.55 25.64 -16.55
CA GLY A 71 0.11 25.37 -16.54
C GLY A 71 -0.18 23.87 -16.33
N TYR A 72 -1.23 23.37 -16.98
CA TYR A 72 -1.44 21.91 -17.05
C TYR A 72 -0.21 21.22 -17.65
N GLY A 73 0.35 20.30 -16.88
CA GLY A 73 1.44 19.44 -17.34
C GLY A 73 0.89 18.22 -18.10
N PRO A 74 1.77 17.36 -18.61
CA PRO A 74 1.35 16.07 -19.16
C PRO A 74 0.67 15.23 -18.07
N GLU A 75 -0.53 14.72 -18.34
CA GLU A 75 -1.34 13.97 -17.37
C GLU A 75 -0.65 12.67 -16.93
N GLN A 76 0.15 12.08 -17.81
CA GLN A 76 1.01 10.93 -17.51
C GLN A 76 2.15 11.26 -16.53
N GLY A 77 2.52 12.53 -16.37
CA GLY A 77 3.67 12.99 -15.61
C GLY A 77 4.84 13.43 -16.49
N TYR A 78 5.68 14.31 -15.94
CA TYR A 78 6.80 14.90 -16.68
C TYR A 78 7.84 13.83 -17.06
N ALA A 79 8.37 13.93 -18.27
CA ALA A 79 9.32 12.96 -18.82
C ALA A 79 10.57 12.79 -17.94
N TRP A 80 11.15 13.89 -17.46
CA TRP A 80 12.34 13.85 -16.60
C TRP A 80 12.13 13.03 -15.31
N LEU A 81 10.91 12.98 -14.76
CA LEU A 81 10.62 12.16 -13.58
C LEU A 81 10.52 10.69 -13.98
N ARG A 82 9.72 10.42 -15.02
CA ARG A 82 9.49 9.06 -15.52
C ARG A 82 10.78 8.39 -15.99
N GLU A 83 11.68 9.14 -16.63
CA GLU A 83 13.01 8.67 -17.04
C GLU A 83 13.89 8.31 -15.85
N LYS A 84 13.88 9.11 -14.77
CA LYS A 84 14.62 8.79 -13.54
C LYS A 84 14.09 7.54 -12.86
N ILE A 85 12.76 7.40 -12.76
CA ILE A 85 12.11 6.22 -12.20
C ILE A 85 12.47 4.98 -13.03
N ALA A 86 12.28 5.03 -14.35
CA ALA A 86 12.60 3.91 -15.25
C ALA A 86 14.05 3.47 -15.09
N ALA A 87 14.99 4.42 -15.11
CA ALA A 87 16.41 4.12 -14.99
C ALA A 87 16.80 3.54 -13.62
N GLN A 88 16.33 4.14 -12.53
CA GLN A 88 16.84 3.83 -11.18
C GLN A 88 16.03 2.77 -10.43
N ASP A 89 14.71 2.73 -10.60
CA ASP A 89 13.85 1.79 -9.87
C ASP A 89 13.65 0.47 -10.63
N PHE A 90 13.83 0.46 -11.96
CA PHE A 90 13.57 -0.71 -12.79
C PHE A 90 14.81 -1.17 -13.58
N GLN A 91 15.34 -0.36 -14.50
CA GLN A 91 16.42 -0.77 -15.40
C GLN A 91 17.72 -1.10 -14.66
N ALA A 92 18.06 -0.34 -13.61
CA ALA A 92 19.20 -0.64 -12.73
C ALA A 92 19.08 -1.99 -12.00
N ARG A 93 17.88 -2.57 -11.95
CA ARG A 93 17.59 -3.89 -11.37
C ARG A 93 17.40 -4.98 -12.45
N GLY A 94 17.64 -4.65 -13.71
CA GLY A 94 17.44 -5.57 -14.84
C GLY A 94 15.99 -5.70 -15.30
N ALA A 95 15.07 -4.88 -14.79
CA ALA A 95 13.70 -4.81 -15.28
C ALA A 95 13.61 -3.81 -16.44
N ASP A 96 13.30 -4.30 -17.64
CA ASP A 96 13.14 -3.48 -18.85
C ASP A 96 11.79 -2.76 -18.82
N ILE A 97 11.69 -1.67 -18.06
CA ILE A 97 10.53 -0.75 -18.05
C ILE A 97 10.93 0.55 -18.74
N ASP A 98 10.13 0.97 -19.72
CA ASP A 98 10.32 2.25 -20.40
C ASP A 98 9.60 3.39 -19.67
N ALA A 99 10.15 4.60 -19.75
CA ALA A 99 9.55 5.78 -19.14
C ALA A 99 8.11 6.04 -19.63
N SER A 100 7.76 5.66 -20.85
CA SER A 100 6.41 5.81 -21.40
C SER A 100 5.40 4.78 -20.86
N GLU A 101 5.83 3.79 -20.08
CA GLU A 101 4.97 2.81 -19.39
C GLU A 101 4.60 3.25 -17.98
N ILE A 102 5.19 4.35 -17.50
CA ILE A 102 5.01 4.89 -16.15
C ILE A 102 3.97 6.02 -16.18
N PHE A 103 3.03 5.98 -15.25
CA PHE A 103 2.01 7.01 -15.02
C PHE A 103 2.17 7.56 -13.62
N ILE A 104 2.47 8.85 -13.49
CA ILE A 104 2.61 9.54 -12.20
C ILE A 104 1.22 9.91 -11.66
N SER A 105 0.95 9.59 -10.41
CA SER A 105 -0.36 9.80 -9.77
C SER A 105 -0.25 10.44 -8.40
N ASP A 106 -1.37 10.90 -7.87
CA ASP A 106 -1.45 11.51 -6.54
C ASP A 106 -1.42 10.47 -5.40
N GLY A 107 -1.40 9.17 -5.70
CA GLY A 107 -1.26 8.12 -4.70
C GLY A 107 -1.65 6.73 -5.15
N SER A 108 -0.94 5.71 -4.64
CA SER A 108 -1.27 4.31 -4.92
C SER A 108 -2.70 3.92 -4.50
N LYS A 109 -3.26 4.51 -3.43
CA LYS A 109 -4.68 4.31 -3.07
C LYS A 109 -5.63 4.74 -4.20
N CYS A 110 -5.34 5.87 -4.85
CA CYS A 110 -6.12 6.35 -5.98
C CYS A 110 -5.97 5.38 -7.16
N ASP A 111 -4.75 4.99 -7.49
CA ASP A 111 -4.50 4.11 -8.63
C ASP A 111 -5.11 2.72 -8.45
N THR A 112 -4.83 2.04 -7.33
CA THR A 112 -5.34 0.70 -7.03
C THR A 112 -6.87 0.65 -6.93
N GLY A 113 -7.51 1.74 -6.52
CA GLY A 113 -8.98 1.85 -6.55
C GLY A 113 -9.53 2.10 -7.95
N ASN A 114 -8.88 2.98 -8.70
CA ASN A 114 -9.36 3.42 -10.01
C ASN A 114 -9.00 2.47 -11.16
N ILE A 115 -8.05 1.56 -10.96
CA ILE A 115 -7.65 0.60 -11.99
C ILE A 115 -8.81 -0.27 -12.46
N LEU A 116 -9.83 -0.47 -11.62
CA LEU A 116 -11.04 -1.21 -11.95
C LEU A 116 -11.86 -0.56 -13.08
N GLU A 117 -11.70 0.74 -13.34
CA GLU A 117 -12.46 1.45 -14.39
C GLU A 117 -12.10 1.03 -15.82
N ILE A 118 -10.99 0.31 -16.01
CA ILE A 118 -10.56 -0.18 -17.33
C ILE A 118 -10.85 -1.67 -17.55
N PHE A 119 -11.51 -2.34 -16.58
CA PHE A 119 -11.88 -3.76 -16.66
C PHE A 119 -13.41 -3.94 -16.71
N GLY A 120 -13.85 -5.04 -17.32
CA GLY A 120 -15.26 -5.45 -17.31
C GLY A 120 -15.70 -6.05 -15.97
N HIS A 121 -17.01 -6.26 -15.82
CA HIS A 121 -17.61 -6.76 -14.57
C HIS A 121 -17.63 -8.29 -14.42
N ASP A 122 -17.36 -9.04 -15.50
CA ASP A 122 -17.43 -10.52 -15.51
C ASP A 122 -16.12 -11.21 -15.12
N ASN A 123 -15.21 -10.50 -14.43
CA ASN A 123 -13.91 -11.03 -14.02
C ASN A 123 -14.01 -11.74 -12.65
N ALA A 124 -13.40 -12.91 -12.52
CA ALA A 124 -13.13 -13.53 -11.22
C ALA A 124 -11.93 -12.84 -10.56
N ILE A 125 -12.08 -12.38 -9.32
CA ILE A 125 -11.10 -11.51 -8.65
C ILE A 125 -10.55 -12.19 -7.40
N ALA A 126 -9.23 -12.33 -7.32
CA ALA A 126 -8.53 -12.84 -6.16
C ALA A 126 -7.83 -11.73 -5.37
N VAL A 127 -7.83 -11.86 -4.04
CA VAL A 127 -7.21 -10.90 -3.13
C VAL A 127 -6.59 -11.64 -1.95
N THR A 128 -5.36 -11.27 -1.59
CA THR A 128 -4.73 -11.77 -0.34
C THR A 128 -5.52 -11.34 0.89
N ASP A 129 -5.56 -12.19 1.92
CA ASP A 129 -6.28 -11.91 3.18
C ASP A 129 -5.41 -12.33 4.38
N PRO A 130 -5.04 -11.44 5.30
CA PRO A 130 -5.37 -10.02 5.35
C PRO A 130 -4.57 -9.19 4.34
N VAL A 131 -5.18 -8.08 3.93
CA VAL A 131 -4.51 -7.07 3.10
C VAL A 131 -5.13 -5.68 3.27
N TYR A 132 -4.45 -4.66 2.76
CA TYR A 132 -4.97 -3.29 2.72
C TYR A 132 -6.40 -3.23 2.13
N PRO A 133 -7.40 -2.72 2.88
CA PRO A 133 -8.81 -2.91 2.55
C PRO A 133 -9.29 -2.18 1.29
N VAL A 134 -8.47 -1.28 0.71
CA VAL A 134 -8.85 -0.54 -0.51
C VAL A 134 -9.23 -1.51 -1.64
N TYR A 135 -8.51 -2.64 -1.79
CA TYR A 135 -8.73 -3.55 -2.90
C TYR A 135 -10.12 -4.18 -2.84
N VAL A 136 -10.56 -4.59 -1.64
CA VAL A 136 -11.89 -5.17 -1.42
C VAL A 136 -12.96 -4.09 -1.56
N ASP A 137 -12.81 -2.97 -0.84
CA ASP A 137 -13.84 -1.92 -0.80
C ASP A 137 -14.10 -1.31 -2.17
N THR A 138 -13.07 -1.09 -3.00
CA THR A 138 -13.27 -0.53 -4.35
C THR A 138 -13.89 -1.53 -5.30
N ASN A 139 -13.65 -2.83 -5.13
CA ASN A 139 -14.38 -3.87 -5.86
C ASN A 139 -15.86 -3.92 -5.47
N VAL A 140 -16.17 -3.75 -4.17
CA VAL A 140 -17.55 -3.62 -3.70
C VAL A 140 -18.20 -2.40 -4.36
N MET A 141 -17.58 -1.21 -4.27
CA MET A 141 -18.10 0.04 -4.84
C MET A 141 -18.31 -0.03 -6.35
N ALA A 142 -17.43 -0.74 -7.06
CA ALA A 142 -17.50 -0.95 -8.51
C ALA A 142 -18.58 -1.98 -8.93
N GLY A 143 -19.17 -2.70 -7.98
CA GLY A 143 -20.20 -3.69 -8.23
C GLY A 143 -19.70 -5.09 -8.58
N ASN A 144 -18.43 -5.38 -8.30
CA ASN A 144 -17.80 -6.68 -8.62
C ASN A 144 -18.08 -7.75 -7.54
N THR A 145 -18.94 -7.48 -6.55
CA THR A 145 -19.19 -8.37 -5.42
C THR A 145 -20.68 -8.49 -5.07
N GLY A 146 -21.04 -9.56 -4.36
CA GLY A 146 -22.31 -9.71 -3.66
C GLY A 146 -22.27 -9.17 -2.22
N ASN A 147 -23.20 -9.62 -1.38
CA ASN A 147 -23.24 -9.21 0.03
C ASN A 147 -22.12 -9.87 0.84
N ALA A 148 -21.68 -9.20 1.92
CA ALA A 148 -20.77 -9.78 2.89
C ALA A 148 -21.45 -10.84 3.77
N ASN A 149 -20.74 -11.95 4.03
CA ASN A 149 -21.10 -12.97 5.02
C ASN A 149 -20.82 -12.47 6.45
N ASP A 150 -21.04 -13.34 7.45
CA ASP A 150 -20.85 -12.99 8.87
C ASP A 150 -19.38 -12.78 9.27
N LYS A 151 -18.43 -13.26 8.47
CA LYS A 151 -16.99 -13.05 8.65
C LYS A 151 -16.49 -11.75 8.00
N GLY A 152 -17.34 -11.05 7.26
CA GLY A 152 -16.97 -9.84 6.51
C GLY A 152 -16.42 -10.11 5.10
N GLU A 153 -16.48 -11.35 4.62
CA GLU A 153 -16.06 -11.71 3.26
C GLU A 153 -17.20 -11.42 2.28
N PHE A 154 -16.92 -10.67 1.21
CA PHE A 154 -17.89 -10.36 0.16
C PHE A 154 -17.96 -11.49 -0.87
N ALA A 155 -19.19 -11.92 -1.19
CA ALA A 155 -19.41 -12.95 -2.20
C ALA A 155 -18.84 -12.51 -3.58
N GLY A 156 -18.31 -13.47 -4.34
CA GLY A 156 -17.72 -13.23 -5.67
C GLY A 156 -16.21 -12.99 -5.67
N LEU A 157 -15.60 -12.66 -4.52
CA LEU A 157 -14.15 -12.59 -4.39
C LEU A 157 -13.55 -13.94 -3.98
N VAL A 158 -12.35 -14.21 -4.48
CA VAL A 158 -11.51 -15.34 -4.09
C VAL A 158 -10.49 -14.85 -3.08
N TYR A 159 -10.75 -15.07 -1.80
CA TYR A 159 -9.81 -14.73 -0.74
C TYR A 159 -8.66 -15.74 -0.71
N LEU A 160 -7.43 -15.24 -0.59
CA LEU A 160 -6.20 -16.02 -0.50
C LEU A 160 -5.58 -15.83 0.89
N PRO A 161 -5.96 -16.65 1.90
CA PRO A 161 -5.50 -16.47 3.26
C PRO A 161 -3.98 -16.58 3.38
N ILE A 162 -3.36 -15.62 4.05
CA ILE A 162 -1.96 -15.60 4.45
C ILE A 162 -1.90 -15.54 5.98
N THR A 163 -1.52 -16.64 6.60
CA THR A 163 -1.59 -16.81 8.06
C THR A 163 -0.25 -17.27 8.63
N ALA A 164 -0.13 -17.32 9.94
CA ALA A 164 1.08 -17.84 10.57
C ALA A 164 1.34 -19.31 10.18
N GLU A 165 0.29 -20.10 9.95
CA GLU A 165 0.37 -21.53 9.63
C GLU A 165 0.97 -21.78 8.24
N ASN A 166 0.73 -20.89 7.26
CA ASN A 166 1.31 -20.97 5.92
C ASN A 166 2.47 -19.99 5.69
N ASN A 167 3.08 -19.49 6.76
CA ASN A 167 4.17 -18.51 6.73
C ASN A 167 3.83 -17.24 5.93
N PHE A 168 2.57 -16.80 6.01
CA PHE A 168 2.04 -15.64 5.29
C PHE A 168 2.27 -15.69 3.77
N THR A 169 2.22 -16.90 3.20
CA THR A 169 2.41 -17.13 1.77
C THR A 169 1.06 -17.35 1.10
N ALA A 170 0.77 -16.58 0.05
CA ALA A 170 -0.49 -16.71 -0.68
C ALA A 170 -0.47 -17.95 -1.56
N GLU A 171 -1.35 -18.92 -1.29
CA GLU A 171 -1.47 -20.11 -2.14
C GLU A 171 -2.07 -19.75 -3.50
N ILE A 172 -1.54 -20.34 -4.58
CA ILE A 172 -2.09 -20.18 -5.91
C ILE A 172 -3.44 -20.94 -5.96
N PRO A 173 -4.56 -20.27 -6.31
CA PRO A 173 -5.86 -20.90 -6.32
C PRO A 173 -5.94 -22.00 -7.38
N SER A 174 -6.67 -23.07 -7.06
CA SER A 174 -6.93 -24.16 -8.01
C SER A 174 -7.94 -23.77 -9.09
N GLN A 175 -8.83 -22.83 -8.78
CA GLN A 175 -9.76 -22.23 -9.74
C GLN A 175 -9.10 -21.08 -10.49
N LYS A 176 -9.41 -20.97 -11.78
CA LYS A 176 -8.98 -19.82 -12.59
C LYS A 176 -9.56 -18.53 -12.00
N VAL A 177 -8.72 -17.50 -11.92
CA VAL A 177 -9.11 -16.12 -11.61
C VAL A 177 -8.54 -15.18 -12.67
N ASP A 178 -9.21 -14.07 -12.94
CA ASP A 178 -8.84 -13.14 -14.02
C ASP A 178 -8.02 -11.95 -13.50
N LEU A 179 -8.33 -11.43 -12.32
CA LEU A 179 -7.61 -10.31 -11.68
C LEU A 179 -7.08 -10.72 -10.31
N ILE A 180 -5.81 -10.42 -10.00
CA ILE A 180 -5.13 -10.91 -8.79
C ILE A 180 -4.45 -9.75 -8.05
N TYR A 181 -4.90 -9.43 -6.85
CA TYR A 181 -4.24 -8.45 -5.99
C TYR A 181 -3.16 -9.09 -5.11
N LEU A 182 -1.90 -8.75 -5.39
CA LEU A 182 -0.74 -9.11 -4.57
C LEU A 182 -0.11 -7.83 -4.01
N CYS A 183 0.15 -7.79 -2.70
CA CYS A 183 0.82 -6.68 -2.05
C CYS A 183 2.09 -7.20 -1.36
N PHE A 184 3.26 -6.75 -1.80
CA PHE A 184 4.54 -7.18 -1.25
C PHE A 184 5.55 -6.01 -1.21
N PRO A 185 6.10 -5.66 -0.02
CA PRO A 185 5.77 -6.19 1.30
C PRO A 185 4.30 -6.00 1.68
N ASN A 186 3.66 -7.05 2.19
CA ASN A 186 2.23 -7.08 2.47
C ASN A 186 1.90 -6.17 3.65
N ASN A 187 0.93 -5.29 3.46
CA ASN A 187 0.27 -4.58 4.54
C ASN A 187 -1.04 -5.33 4.87
N PRO A 188 -1.17 -5.95 6.06
CA PRO A 188 -0.51 -5.57 7.31
C PRO A 188 0.64 -6.46 7.82
N THR A 189 0.90 -7.61 7.20
CA THR A 189 1.71 -8.69 7.82
C THR A 189 3.22 -8.41 7.82
N GLY A 190 3.67 -7.58 6.88
CA GLY A 190 5.09 -7.35 6.58
C GLY A 190 5.73 -8.49 5.79
N ALA A 191 4.95 -9.47 5.32
CA ALA A 191 5.44 -10.59 4.53
C ALA A 191 5.97 -10.13 3.17
N THR A 192 7.00 -10.79 2.67
CA THR A 192 7.55 -10.61 1.33
C THR A 192 7.36 -11.86 0.51
N ALA A 193 7.53 -11.75 -0.82
CA ALA A 193 7.48 -12.90 -1.72
C ALA A 193 8.88 -13.17 -2.28
N SER A 194 9.30 -14.43 -2.25
CA SER A 194 10.56 -14.84 -2.89
C SER A 194 10.45 -14.78 -4.41
N LYS A 195 11.60 -14.72 -5.10
CA LYS A 195 11.67 -14.81 -6.56
C LYS A 195 10.95 -16.04 -7.12
N ALA A 196 11.12 -17.20 -6.47
CA ALA A 196 10.45 -18.43 -6.86
C ALA A 196 8.92 -18.36 -6.70
N HIS A 197 8.44 -17.74 -5.62
CA HIS A 197 7.01 -17.57 -5.39
C HIS A 197 6.38 -16.61 -6.41
N LEU A 198 7.03 -15.48 -6.69
CA LEU A 198 6.56 -14.55 -7.72
C LEU A 198 6.61 -15.18 -9.12
N LYS A 199 7.62 -16.00 -9.43
CA LYS A 199 7.68 -16.76 -10.69
C LYS A 199 6.48 -17.70 -10.83
N ALA A 200 6.08 -18.41 -9.77
CA ALA A 200 4.90 -19.26 -9.80
C ALA A 200 3.61 -18.48 -10.08
N TRP A 201 3.47 -17.28 -9.50
CA TRP A 201 2.33 -16.38 -9.79
C TRP A 201 2.34 -15.87 -11.23
N VAL A 202 3.49 -15.45 -11.75
CA VAL A 202 3.64 -15.01 -13.15
C VAL A 202 3.30 -16.16 -14.11
N ASP A 203 3.79 -17.38 -13.84
CA ASP A 203 3.49 -18.56 -14.66
C ASP A 203 2.00 -18.92 -14.62
N TYR A 204 1.38 -18.87 -13.43
CA TYR A 204 -0.05 -19.05 -13.27
C TYR A 204 -0.85 -18.02 -14.07
N ALA A 205 -0.49 -16.73 -13.96
CA ALA A 205 -1.18 -15.66 -14.67
C ALA A 205 -1.04 -15.80 -16.19
N LYS A 206 0.15 -16.16 -16.68
CA LYS A 206 0.38 -16.44 -18.11
C LYS A 206 -0.45 -17.63 -18.60
N ALA A 207 -0.52 -18.70 -17.83
CA ALA A 207 -1.27 -19.89 -18.18
C ALA A 207 -2.79 -19.65 -18.23
N ASN A 208 -3.30 -18.70 -17.44
CA ASN A 208 -4.73 -18.43 -17.30
C ASN A 208 -5.20 -17.17 -18.05
N GLY A 209 -4.28 -16.35 -18.57
CA GLY A 209 -4.58 -15.03 -19.10
C GLY A 209 -5.04 -14.05 -18.02
N SER A 210 -4.52 -14.21 -16.80
CA SER A 210 -4.85 -13.35 -15.66
C SER A 210 -3.96 -12.11 -15.63
N ILE A 211 -4.45 -11.04 -15.00
CA ILE A 211 -3.68 -9.83 -14.71
C ILE A 211 -3.40 -9.73 -13.22
N ILE A 212 -2.13 -9.55 -12.87
CA ILE A 212 -1.64 -9.29 -11.52
C ILE A 212 -1.62 -7.78 -11.28
N PHE A 213 -2.30 -7.35 -10.24
CA PHE A 213 -2.17 -6.04 -9.62
C PHE A 213 -1.16 -6.16 -8.47
N PHE A 214 0.07 -5.72 -8.72
CA PHE A 214 1.19 -5.84 -7.80
C PHE A 214 1.42 -4.52 -7.06
N ASP A 215 1.02 -4.42 -5.79
CA ASP A 215 1.28 -3.25 -4.95
C ASP A 215 2.62 -3.38 -4.22
N ALA A 216 3.59 -2.59 -4.67
CA ALA A 216 4.96 -2.52 -4.13
C ALA A 216 5.21 -1.21 -3.35
N ALA A 217 4.17 -0.63 -2.74
CA ALA A 217 4.29 0.64 -2.01
C ALA A 217 5.34 0.64 -0.87
N TYR A 218 5.69 -0.54 -0.33
CA TYR A 218 6.67 -0.71 0.75
C TYR A 218 8.01 -1.28 0.30
N GLU A 219 8.28 -1.39 -0.99
CA GLU A 219 9.50 -2.00 -1.55
C GLU A 219 10.81 -1.47 -0.93
N ALA A 220 10.86 -0.16 -0.62
CA ALA A 220 12.07 0.50 -0.13
C ALA A 220 12.51 -0.01 1.24
N TYR A 221 11.61 -0.72 1.95
CA TYR A 221 11.85 -1.30 3.26
C TYR A 221 12.35 -2.76 3.20
N ILE A 222 12.42 -3.37 2.02
CA ILE A 222 13.01 -4.69 1.86
C ILE A 222 14.50 -4.61 2.22
N THR A 223 14.93 -5.47 3.15
CA THR A 223 16.32 -5.53 3.61
C THR A 223 17.06 -6.78 3.13
N ASP A 224 16.31 -7.81 2.77
CA ASP A 224 16.84 -9.06 2.23
C ASP A 224 17.17 -8.89 0.74
N PRO A 225 18.46 -9.00 0.32
CA PRO A 225 18.86 -8.78 -1.07
C PRO A 225 18.33 -9.86 -2.05
N GLU A 226 17.84 -11.00 -1.56
CA GLU A 226 17.29 -12.07 -2.40
C GLU A 226 15.80 -11.85 -2.72
N ILE A 227 15.16 -10.88 -2.06
CA ILE A 227 13.75 -10.56 -2.26
C ILE A 227 13.61 -9.54 -3.40
N PRO A 228 12.82 -9.84 -4.45
CA PRO A 228 12.54 -8.89 -5.51
C PRO A 228 11.85 -7.63 -4.98
N HIS A 229 12.28 -6.47 -5.48
CA HIS A 229 11.66 -5.19 -5.21
C HIS A 229 10.55 -4.86 -6.20
N SER A 230 10.59 -5.39 -7.41
CA SER A 230 9.56 -5.24 -8.45
C SER A 230 9.14 -6.60 -9.02
N ILE A 231 7.87 -6.72 -9.42
CA ILE A 231 7.39 -7.91 -10.14
C ILE A 231 8.10 -8.07 -11.49
N TYR A 232 8.61 -6.98 -12.07
CA TYR A 232 9.29 -6.99 -13.36
C TYR A 232 10.74 -7.49 -13.30
N GLU A 233 11.24 -7.85 -12.12
CA GLU A 233 12.46 -8.66 -11.96
C GLU A 233 12.21 -10.14 -12.33
N ILE A 234 10.95 -10.52 -12.53
CA ILE A 234 10.51 -11.86 -12.90
C ILE A 234 10.26 -11.93 -14.41
N GLU A 235 10.93 -12.87 -15.07
CA GLU A 235 10.75 -13.11 -16.50
C GLU A 235 9.27 -13.41 -16.83
N GLY A 236 8.74 -12.69 -17.83
CA GLY A 236 7.35 -12.81 -18.28
C GLY A 236 6.35 -11.94 -17.52
N ALA A 237 6.74 -11.26 -16.45
CA ALA A 237 5.83 -10.40 -15.67
C ALA A 237 5.25 -9.23 -16.51
N ARG A 238 6.00 -8.72 -17.48
CA ARG A 238 5.54 -7.65 -18.40
C ARG A 238 4.30 -8.04 -19.22
N ASP A 239 4.03 -9.33 -19.37
CA ASP A 239 2.88 -9.83 -20.13
C ASP A 239 1.61 -9.97 -19.28
N VAL A 240 1.73 -9.85 -17.94
CA VAL A 240 0.65 -10.21 -17.00
C VAL A 240 0.51 -9.29 -15.79
N ALA A 241 1.36 -8.27 -15.60
CA ALA A 241 1.35 -7.47 -14.38
C ALA A 241 1.21 -5.96 -14.62
N ILE A 242 0.50 -5.30 -13.71
CA ILE A 242 0.50 -3.87 -13.46
C ILE A 242 1.08 -3.66 -12.06
N GLU A 243 2.06 -2.76 -11.93
CA GLU A 243 2.72 -2.49 -10.66
C GLU A 243 2.38 -1.10 -10.12
N PHE A 244 2.11 -0.99 -8.83
CA PHE A 244 1.86 0.27 -8.12
C PHE A 244 3.01 0.56 -7.16
N ARG A 245 3.49 1.82 -7.14
CA ARG A 245 4.52 2.31 -6.21
C ARG A 245 4.05 3.56 -5.50
N SER A 246 4.71 3.93 -4.41
CA SER A 246 4.39 5.16 -3.70
C SER A 246 5.61 5.88 -3.13
N PHE A 247 5.70 7.19 -3.39
CA PHE A 247 6.64 8.06 -2.68
C PHE A 247 6.17 8.37 -1.25
N SER A 248 4.90 8.10 -0.92
CA SER A 248 4.36 8.37 0.41
C SER A 248 5.06 7.56 1.50
N LYS A 249 5.36 6.29 1.24
CA LYS A 249 5.97 5.40 2.24
C LYS A 249 7.49 5.45 2.22
N ASN A 250 8.10 5.71 1.07
CA ASN A 250 9.54 5.85 0.94
C ASN A 250 10.02 7.26 1.34
N ALA A 251 9.69 8.27 0.54
CA ALA A 251 10.18 9.64 0.70
C ALA A 251 9.36 10.52 1.67
N GLY A 252 8.37 9.94 2.36
CA GLY A 252 7.52 10.66 3.31
C GLY A 252 6.42 11.53 2.69
N PHE A 253 6.06 11.31 1.41
CA PHE A 253 5.07 12.13 0.70
C PHE A 253 3.62 11.75 1.05
N THR A 254 3.34 11.42 2.33
CA THR A 254 1.98 11.07 2.76
C THR A 254 1.03 12.25 2.61
N GLY A 255 1.45 13.44 3.04
CA GLY A 255 0.73 14.70 2.83
C GLY A 255 0.98 15.37 1.47
N THR A 256 2.13 15.10 0.83
CA THR A 256 2.53 15.72 -0.46
C THR A 256 1.85 15.09 -1.68
N ARG A 257 1.49 13.80 -1.59
CA ARG A 257 0.72 13.05 -2.61
C ARG A 257 1.47 12.82 -3.93
N CYS A 258 2.27 11.75 -3.99
CA CYS A 258 2.88 11.27 -5.24
C CYS A 258 3.07 9.75 -5.24
N ALA A 259 2.78 9.11 -6.36
CA ALA A 259 2.90 7.69 -6.60
C ALA A 259 3.09 7.43 -8.10
N LEU A 260 3.20 6.16 -8.49
CA LEU A 260 3.15 5.77 -9.88
C LEU A 260 2.48 4.42 -10.09
N THR A 261 1.95 4.25 -11.30
CA THR A 261 1.53 2.95 -11.86
C THR A 261 2.39 2.63 -13.07
N VAL A 262 2.88 1.40 -13.18
CA VAL A 262 3.55 0.88 -14.38
C VAL A 262 2.58 -0.03 -15.12
N VAL A 263 2.25 0.34 -16.35
CA VAL A 263 1.43 -0.48 -17.26
C VAL A 263 2.29 -0.79 -18.48
N PRO A 264 2.78 -2.02 -18.66
CA PRO A 264 3.57 -2.38 -19.83
C PRO A 264 2.77 -2.20 -21.12
N LYS A 265 3.41 -1.73 -22.20
CA LYS A 265 2.77 -1.61 -23.52
C LYS A 265 2.47 -2.97 -24.16
N THR A 266 3.15 -4.02 -23.70
CA THR A 266 2.94 -5.41 -24.10
C THR A 266 1.72 -6.04 -23.43
N LEU A 267 1.21 -5.43 -22.35
CA LEU A 267 0.12 -5.99 -21.56
C LEU A 267 -1.22 -5.84 -22.29
N THR A 268 -1.88 -6.97 -22.53
CA THR A 268 -3.19 -7.03 -23.19
C THR A 268 -4.21 -7.76 -22.34
N ALA A 269 -5.48 -7.45 -22.57
CA ALA A 269 -6.62 -8.21 -22.04
C ALA A 269 -7.66 -8.41 -23.14
N LYS A 270 -8.62 -9.30 -22.90
CA LYS A 270 -9.67 -9.63 -23.87
C LYS A 270 -10.84 -8.64 -23.82
N ALA A 271 -11.26 -8.14 -24.98
CA ALA A 271 -12.55 -7.49 -25.14
C ALA A 271 -13.68 -8.53 -25.26
N ALA A 272 -14.93 -8.06 -25.20
CA ALA A 272 -16.12 -8.91 -25.29
C ALA A 272 -16.22 -9.70 -26.62
N ASP A 273 -15.60 -9.19 -27.69
CA ASP A 273 -15.52 -9.88 -29.00
C ASP A 273 -14.32 -10.85 -29.12
N GLY A 274 -13.52 -11.00 -28.06
CA GLY A 274 -12.34 -11.86 -28.00
C GLY A 274 -11.05 -11.25 -28.55
N SER A 275 -11.08 -10.00 -29.03
CA SER A 275 -9.87 -9.30 -29.48
C SER A 275 -8.95 -8.91 -28.32
N ASP A 276 -7.64 -8.83 -28.60
CA ASP A 276 -6.65 -8.35 -27.64
C ASP A 276 -6.62 -6.82 -27.62
N VAL A 277 -6.74 -6.24 -26.43
CA VAL A 277 -6.71 -4.80 -26.20
C VAL A 277 -5.56 -4.45 -25.26
N GLU A 278 -4.70 -3.53 -25.70
CA GLU A 278 -3.61 -3.00 -24.89
C GLU A 278 -4.14 -2.22 -23.67
N LEU A 279 -3.82 -2.68 -22.46
CA LEU A 279 -4.26 -2.03 -21.22
C LEU A 279 -3.63 -0.64 -21.06
N TRP A 280 -2.44 -0.42 -21.60
CA TRP A 280 -1.78 0.89 -21.61
C TRP A 280 -2.66 1.98 -22.23
N LYS A 281 -3.32 1.69 -23.36
CA LYS A 281 -4.20 2.66 -24.06
C LYS A 281 -5.42 3.02 -23.23
N LEU A 282 -6.02 2.03 -22.56
CA LEU A 282 -7.18 2.24 -21.68
C LEU A 282 -6.80 3.07 -20.45
N TRP A 283 -5.68 2.72 -19.81
CA TRP A 283 -5.21 3.46 -18.64
C TRP A 283 -4.83 4.91 -18.98
N ASN A 284 -4.13 5.12 -20.09
CA ASN A 284 -3.80 6.46 -20.59
C ASN A 284 -5.06 7.29 -20.87
N ARG A 285 -6.09 6.69 -21.50
CA ARG A 285 -7.36 7.37 -21.73
C ARG A 285 -8.06 7.72 -20.42
N ARG A 286 -8.05 6.82 -19.43
CA ARG A 286 -8.63 7.06 -18.11
C ARG A 286 -7.92 8.21 -17.40
N GLN A 287 -6.59 8.18 -17.34
CA GLN A 287 -5.78 9.22 -16.69
C GLN A 287 -6.02 10.58 -17.33
N SER A 288 -5.93 10.70 -18.65
CA SER A 288 -6.20 11.96 -19.37
C SER A 288 -7.65 12.48 -19.34
N THR A 289 -8.60 11.68 -18.83
CA THR A 289 -10.02 12.08 -18.74
C THR A 289 -10.44 12.43 -17.32
N LYS A 290 -9.97 11.68 -16.33
CA LYS A 290 -10.43 11.75 -14.94
C LYS A 290 -9.36 12.27 -13.97
N PHE A 291 -8.16 12.60 -14.46
CA PHE A 291 -7.06 13.08 -13.66
C PHE A 291 -6.33 14.23 -14.35
N ASN A 292 -6.05 15.31 -13.61
CA ASN A 292 -5.40 16.51 -14.15
C ASN A 292 -3.86 16.50 -13.96
N GLY A 293 -3.28 15.35 -13.63
CA GLY A 293 -1.86 15.20 -13.37
C GLY A 293 -1.44 15.63 -11.96
N VAL A 294 -0.34 15.07 -11.48
CA VAL A 294 0.33 15.55 -10.25
C VAL A 294 0.96 16.90 -10.51
N SER A 295 0.88 17.82 -9.56
CA SER A 295 1.41 19.18 -9.74
C SER A 295 2.92 19.19 -10.02
N TYR A 296 3.35 20.17 -10.82
CA TYR A 296 4.76 20.38 -11.15
C TYR A 296 5.66 20.44 -9.91
N ILE A 297 5.22 21.15 -8.87
CA ILE A 297 5.96 21.32 -7.61
C ILE A 297 6.21 19.96 -6.95
N VAL A 298 5.19 19.12 -6.85
CA VAL A 298 5.30 17.80 -6.22
C VAL A 298 6.18 16.87 -7.04
N GLN A 299 6.04 16.88 -8.38
CA GLN A 299 6.89 16.09 -9.25
C GLN A 299 8.36 16.53 -9.14
N ARG A 300 8.67 17.83 -8.98
CA ARG A 300 10.05 18.31 -8.76
C ARG A 300 10.63 17.81 -7.44
N GLY A 301 9.81 17.76 -6.40
CA GLY A 301 10.16 17.09 -5.15
C GLY A 301 10.46 15.61 -5.35
N ALA A 302 9.62 14.90 -6.12
CA ALA A 302 9.84 13.49 -6.45
C ALA A 302 11.07 13.27 -7.35
N GLU A 303 11.42 14.22 -8.22
CA GLU A 303 12.69 14.18 -8.99
C GLU A 303 13.90 14.14 -8.05
N ALA A 304 13.86 14.98 -7.02
CA ALA A 304 14.96 15.16 -6.10
C ALA A 304 15.23 13.92 -5.24
N VAL A 305 14.26 12.99 -5.12
CA VAL A 305 14.46 11.65 -4.54
C VAL A 305 15.63 10.93 -5.20
N TYR A 306 15.77 11.10 -6.51
CA TYR A 306 16.78 10.44 -7.35
C TYR A 306 18.10 11.22 -7.45
N SER A 307 18.24 12.32 -6.71
CA SER A 307 19.52 13.02 -6.55
C SER A 307 20.40 12.28 -5.53
N PRO A 308 21.74 12.41 -5.58
CA PRO A 308 22.62 11.79 -4.59
C PRO A 308 22.26 12.15 -3.13
N GLN A 309 21.90 13.42 -2.89
CA GLN A 309 21.47 13.89 -1.58
C GLN A 309 20.11 13.31 -1.18
N GLY A 310 19.15 13.28 -2.12
CA GLY A 310 17.83 12.68 -1.89
C GLY A 310 17.91 11.21 -1.53
N GLN A 311 18.66 10.41 -2.29
CA GLN A 311 18.85 8.99 -2.01
C GLN A 311 19.48 8.74 -0.64
N ALA A 312 20.51 9.52 -0.27
CA ALA A 312 21.14 9.40 1.04
C ALA A 312 20.18 9.73 2.18
N GLN A 313 19.39 10.81 2.05
CA GLN A 313 18.42 11.24 3.07
C GLN A 313 17.27 10.22 3.21
N ILE A 314 16.79 9.69 2.09
CA ILE A 314 15.73 8.69 2.06
C ILE A 314 16.19 7.37 2.67
N LYS A 315 17.41 6.93 2.36
CA LYS A 315 18.00 5.74 3.00
C LYS A 315 18.09 5.91 4.51
N ALA A 316 18.48 7.09 5.00
CA ALA A 316 18.52 7.38 6.43
C ALA A 316 17.11 7.34 7.05
N LEU A 317 16.11 7.90 6.37
CA LEU A 317 14.70 7.88 6.80
C LEU A 317 14.13 6.46 6.89
N VAL A 318 14.33 5.65 5.84
CA VAL A 318 13.94 4.24 5.82
C VAL A 318 14.63 3.47 6.96
N SER A 319 15.94 3.68 7.15
CA SER A 319 16.70 3.02 8.22
C SER A 319 16.18 3.39 9.60
N PHE A 320 15.81 4.66 9.82
CA PHE A 320 15.21 5.12 11.07
C PHE A 320 13.91 4.37 11.40
N TYR A 321 13.00 4.25 10.43
CA TYR A 321 11.75 3.54 10.62
C TYR A 321 11.91 2.02 10.73
N LEU A 322 12.89 1.42 10.06
CA LEU A 322 13.22 0.00 10.26
C LEU A 322 13.77 -0.26 11.66
N GLU A 323 14.60 0.64 12.20
CA GLU A 323 15.06 0.51 13.59
C GLU A 323 13.91 0.69 14.58
N ASN A 324 12.93 1.57 14.31
CA ASN A 324 11.70 1.62 15.09
C ASN A 324 10.92 0.30 15.01
N ALA A 325 10.79 -0.29 13.82
CA ALA A 325 10.08 -1.56 13.63
C ALA A 325 10.78 -2.71 14.38
N LYS A 326 12.12 -2.72 14.36
CA LYS A 326 12.96 -3.64 15.13
C LYS A 326 12.72 -3.50 16.64
N ILE A 327 12.72 -2.28 17.18
CA ILE A 327 12.44 -2.04 18.60
C ILE A 327 11.06 -2.59 18.98
N ILE A 328 10.03 -2.28 18.18
CA ILE A 328 8.67 -2.78 18.42
C ILE A 328 8.68 -4.32 18.43
N ARG A 329 9.29 -4.93 17.42
CA ARG A 329 9.38 -6.38 17.28
C ARG A 329 10.07 -7.02 18.48
N GLU A 330 11.26 -6.55 18.85
CA GLU A 330 12.06 -7.10 19.95
C GLU A 330 11.36 -6.97 21.30
N LYS A 331 10.79 -5.79 21.60
CA LYS A 331 10.09 -5.55 22.88
C LYS A 331 8.85 -6.41 23.05
N LEU A 332 8.04 -6.55 22.00
CA LEU A 332 6.83 -7.36 22.05
C LEU A 332 7.15 -8.87 22.09
N THR A 333 8.18 -9.29 21.36
CA THR A 333 8.68 -10.68 21.42
C THR A 333 9.20 -11.01 22.82
N ALA A 334 9.99 -10.12 23.42
CA ALA A 334 10.50 -10.29 24.79
C ALA A 334 9.39 -10.31 25.84
N ALA A 335 8.24 -9.70 25.55
CA ALA A 335 7.04 -9.73 26.38
C ALA A 335 6.16 -10.96 26.13
N GLY A 336 6.62 -11.94 25.34
CA GLY A 336 5.94 -13.22 25.13
C GLY A 336 4.88 -13.24 24.02
N LEU A 337 4.74 -12.16 23.25
CA LEU A 337 3.79 -12.13 22.13
C LEU A 337 4.36 -12.82 20.89
N ALA A 338 3.49 -13.42 20.08
CA ALA A 338 3.85 -13.91 18.76
C ALA A 338 3.85 -12.74 17.76
N VAL A 339 5.01 -12.47 17.19
CA VAL A 339 5.29 -11.25 16.41
C VAL A 339 5.86 -11.60 15.04
N TYR A 340 5.32 -10.94 14.01
CA TYR A 340 5.67 -11.08 12.59
C TYR A 340 5.93 -9.70 11.96
N GLY A 341 6.51 -9.66 10.76
CA GLY A 341 6.87 -8.41 10.09
C GLY A 341 8.00 -7.64 10.82
N GLY A 342 8.12 -6.34 10.55
CA GLY A 342 9.13 -5.48 11.17
C GLY A 342 10.58 -5.71 10.74
N VAL A 343 10.79 -6.45 9.64
CA VAL A 343 12.11 -6.70 9.03
C VAL A 343 12.17 -6.07 7.63
N ASN A 344 11.21 -6.41 6.79
CA ASN A 344 11.09 -5.91 5.41
C ASN A 344 9.97 -4.87 5.23
N ALA A 345 9.42 -4.37 6.33
CA ALA A 345 8.31 -3.43 6.33
C ALA A 345 8.33 -2.56 7.62
N PRO A 346 7.87 -1.30 7.57
CA PRO A 346 7.88 -0.36 8.69
C PRO A 346 6.68 -0.55 9.61
N TYR A 347 6.32 -1.80 9.91
CA TYR A 347 5.24 -2.15 10.82
C TYR A 347 5.38 -3.60 11.25
N VAL A 348 4.76 -3.90 12.38
CA VAL A 348 4.79 -5.20 13.04
C VAL A 348 3.38 -5.76 13.12
N TRP A 349 3.25 -7.06 12.88
CA TRP A 349 1.99 -7.80 12.93
C TRP A 349 2.02 -8.75 14.13
N VAL A 350 1.08 -8.58 15.05
CA VAL A 350 1.12 -9.22 16.37
C VAL A 350 -0.13 -10.03 16.57
N LYS A 351 0.01 -11.30 16.99
CA LYS A 351 -1.13 -12.11 17.42
C LYS A 351 -1.66 -11.56 18.75
N THR A 352 -2.96 -11.37 18.86
CA THR A 352 -3.57 -10.86 20.09
C THR A 352 -3.38 -11.86 21.23
N PRO A 353 -3.12 -11.38 22.47
CA PRO A 353 -2.94 -12.26 23.62
C PRO A 353 -4.26 -12.85 24.11
N ASN A 354 -4.20 -14.02 24.73
CA ASN A 354 -5.31 -14.65 25.48
C ASN A 354 -6.64 -14.78 24.72
N GLY A 355 -6.58 -14.91 23.38
CA GLY A 355 -7.76 -15.09 22.53
C GLY A 355 -8.64 -13.84 22.39
N LEU A 356 -8.13 -12.65 22.75
CA LEU A 356 -8.84 -11.39 22.49
C LEU A 356 -9.08 -11.21 20.99
N SER A 357 -10.25 -10.73 20.61
CA SER A 357 -10.47 -10.23 19.24
C SER A 357 -9.56 -9.03 18.94
N SER A 358 -9.38 -8.72 17.66
CA SER A 358 -8.63 -7.56 17.20
C SER A 358 -9.14 -6.24 17.76
N TRP A 359 -10.48 -6.09 17.86
CA TRP A 359 -11.11 -4.89 18.41
C TRP A 359 -11.06 -4.83 19.93
N GLU A 360 -11.19 -5.97 20.63
CA GLU A 360 -10.99 -5.99 22.08
C GLU A 360 -9.56 -5.63 22.45
N PHE A 361 -8.57 -6.10 21.68
CA PHE A 361 -7.17 -5.71 21.90
C PHE A 361 -6.93 -4.23 21.57
N PHE A 362 -7.55 -3.68 20.52
CA PHE A 362 -7.54 -2.25 20.24
C PHE A 362 -8.06 -1.44 21.44
N ASP A 363 -9.24 -1.78 21.95
CA ASP A 363 -9.87 -1.07 23.05
C ASP A 363 -9.03 -1.20 24.34
N LYS A 364 -8.47 -2.40 24.61
CA LYS A 364 -7.57 -2.64 25.75
C LYS A 364 -6.33 -1.74 25.70
N LEU A 365 -5.67 -1.64 24.54
CA LEU A 365 -4.49 -0.77 24.36
C LEU A 365 -4.84 0.71 24.54
N LEU A 366 -5.93 1.16 23.93
CA LEU A 366 -6.35 2.56 24.00
C LEU A 366 -6.70 2.95 25.44
N GLN A 367 -7.49 2.12 26.13
CA GLN A 367 -7.98 2.42 27.48
C GLN A 367 -6.90 2.27 28.55
N THR A 368 -6.01 1.27 28.43
CA THR A 368 -5.05 0.94 29.50
C THR A 368 -3.73 1.69 29.35
N VAL A 369 -3.24 1.87 28.13
CA VAL A 369 -1.90 2.42 27.86
C VAL A 369 -1.89 3.61 26.91
N ASN A 370 -3.06 4.03 26.43
CA ASN A 370 -3.24 5.13 25.49
C ASN A 370 -2.40 4.96 24.21
N VAL A 371 -2.26 3.71 23.74
CA VAL A 371 -1.59 3.39 22.48
C VAL A 371 -2.64 3.00 21.45
N VAL A 372 -2.56 3.60 20.28
CA VAL A 372 -3.42 3.29 19.14
C VAL A 372 -2.61 2.48 18.14
N GLY A 373 -3.15 1.35 17.69
CA GLY A 373 -2.68 0.64 16.50
C GLY A 373 -3.85 0.37 15.56
N THR A 374 -3.81 -0.73 14.81
CA THR A 374 -4.87 -1.07 13.87
C THR A 374 -5.36 -2.50 14.12
N PRO A 375 -6.66 -2.71 14.43
CA PRO A 375 -7.23 -4.04 14.60
C PRO A 375 -7.10 -4.83 13.31
N GLY A 376 -6.63 -6.07 13.42
CA GLY A 376 -6.32 -6.90 12.28
C GLY A 376 -7.53 -7.26 11.41
N SER A 377 -8.70 -7.44 12.01
CA SER A 377 -9.95 -7.68 11.28
C SER A 377 -10.38 -6.56 10.33
N GLY A 378 -9.79 -5.37 10.47
CA GLY A 378 -9.95 -4.30 9.49
C GLY A 378 -9.30 -4.58 8.13
N PHE A 379 -8.38 -5.55 8.05
CA PHE A 379 -7.67 -5.94 6.84
C PHE A 379 -8.28 -7.18 6.16
N GLY A 380 -9.40 -7.70 6.69
CA GLY A 380 -10.08 -8.90 6.20
C GLY A 380 -10.21 -9.98 7.27
N ALA A 381 -10.90 -11.07 6.91
CA ALA A 381 -11.34 -12.08 7.87
C ALA A 381 -10.16 -12.83 8.51
N ALA A 382 -9.12 -13.15 7.72
CA ALA A 382 -7.89 -13.77 8.21
C ALA A 382 -7.03 -12.83 9.09
N GLY A 383 -7.40 -11.54 9.18
CA GLY A 383 -6.78 -10.60 10.09
C GLY A 383 -7.34 -10.63 11.53
N GLU A 384 -8.47 -11.31 11.78
CA GLU A 384 -9.04 -11.42 13.12
C GLU A 384 -8.10 -12.16 14.08
N GLY A 385 -8.06 -11.74 15.35
CA GLY A 385 -7.06 -12.23 16.31
C GLY A 385 -5.64 -11.71 16.10
N TYR A 386 -5.47 -10.69 15.26
CA TYR A 386 -4.19 -9.99 15.08
C TYR A 386 -4.33 -8.47 15.21
N PHE A 387 -3.17 -7.79 15.27
CA PHE A 387 -3.07 -6.35 15.43
C PHE A 387 -1.82 -5.81 14.75
N ARG A 388 -1.96 -4.69 14.02
CA ARG A 388 -0.83 -4.01 13.36
C ARG A 388 -0.36 -2.81 14.20
N ILE A 389 0.95 -2.70 14.38
CA ILE A 389 1.61 -1.56 15.00
C ILE A 389 2.57 -0.92 13.98
N SER A 390 2.32 0.34 13.65
CA SER A 390 3.15 1.14 12.75
C SER A 390 4.48 1.52 13.41
N ALA A 391 5.58 1.48 12.64
CA ALA A 391 6.87 2.01 13.05
C ALA A 391 7.07 3.49 12.68
N PHE A 392 6.11 4.08 11.96
CA PHE A 392 6.08 5.50 11.65
C PHE A 392 5.70 6.33 12.88
N ASN A 393 6.71 6.68 13.68
CA ASN A 393 6.62 7.66 14.75
C ASN A 393 8.03 8.15 15.14
N SER A 394 8.11 9.13 16.03
CA SER A 394 9.39 9.49 16.65
C SER A 394 9.93 8.33 17.50
N ARG A 395 11.24 8.26 17.68
CA ARG A 395 11.89 7.19 18.48
C ARG A 395 11.36 7.17 19.91
N GLU A 396 11.18 8.36 20.49
CA GLU A 396 10.72 8.53 21.87
C GLU A 396 9.31 7.98 22.05
N ASN A 397 8.42 8.24 21.09
CA ASN A 397 7.05 7.71 21.13
C ASN A 397 7.02 6.19 20.94
N VAL A 398 7.88 5.64 20.09
CA VAL A 398 8.00 4.17 19.93
C VAL A 398 8.48 3.52 21.23
N GLU A 399 9.55 4.05 21.83
CA GLU A 399 10.09 3.52 23.09
C GLU A 399 9.09 3.65 24.24
N GLU A 400 8.45 4.80 24.38
CA GLU A 400 7.41 5.03 25.40
C GLU A 400 6.21 4.09 25.19
N ALA A 401 5.72 3.94 23.96
CA ALA A 401 4.62 3.02 23.68
C ALA A 401 4.98 1.57 24.04
N MET A 402 6.19 1.12 23.67
CA MET A 402 6.66 -0.23 24.00
C MET A 402 6.85 -0.39 25.50
N GLN A 403 7.38 0.62 26.21
CA GLN A 403 7.49 0.59 27.67
C GLN A 403 6.11 0.45 28.31
N ARG A 404 5.12 1.25 27.89
CA ARG A 404 3.75 1.16 28.43
C ARG A 404 3.14 -0.21 28.18
N ILE A 405 3.25 -0.73 26.96
CA ILE A 405 2.68 -2.03 26.60
C ILE A 405 3.31 -3.14 27.44
N THR A 406 4.63 -3.18 27.53
CA THR A 406 5.34 -4.29 28.19
C THR A 406 5.30 -4.23 29.72
N THR A 407 5.05 -3.07 30.33
CA THR A 407 5.04 -2.92 31.80
C THR A 407 3.66 -2.78 32.43
N ARG A 408 2.66 -2.31 31.67
CA ARG A 408 1.34 -1.96 32.22
C ARG A 408 0.21 -2.85 31.72
N LEU A 409 0.43 -3.66 30.69
CA LEU A 409 -0.55 -4.66 30.26
C LEU A 409 -0.22 -5.99 30.90
N SER A 410 -1.24 -6.65 31.44
CA SER A 410 -1.23 -8.10 31.57
C SER A 410 -1.38 -8.68 30.16
N LEU A 411 -0.25 -9.08 29.59
CA LEU A 411 -0.13 -9.75 28.30
C LEU A 411 -0.36 -11.25 28.44
#